data_AF-A0A7W0N6Q4-F1
#
_entry.id   AF-A0A7W0N6Q4-F1
#
_cell.length_a   1.000
_cell.length_b   1.000
_cell.length_c   1.000
_cell.angle_alpha   90.00
_cell.angle_beta   90.00
_cell.angle_gamma   90.00
#
_symmetry.space_group_name_H-M   'P 1'
#
loop_
_entity.id
_entity.type
_entity.pdbx_description
1 polymer ?
#
loop_
_entity_poly.entity_id
_entity_poly.type
_entity_poly.pdbx_seq_one_letter_code
_entity_poly.pdbx_strand_id
1 'polypeptide(L)'
;AASVSVSGRILSSRSRGVSNAVVHLTNQNGEIQTARTNRFGYYTFKELAAGETYIFSVFAKRYQFNTQVITLTEDLAELDFTAQ
;
A
#
# COMPACT_ATOMS: atom_id res chain seq x y z
N ALA A 1 3.59 -20.43 7.87
CA ALA A 1 4.13 -19.13 7.45
C ALA A 1 3.87 -18.13 8.58
N ALA A 2 4.82 -17.24 8.87
CA ALA A 2 4.51 -16.09 9.70
C ALA A 2 3.68 -15.11 8.86
N SER A 3 2.57 -14.64 9.43
CA SER A 3 1.74 -13.62 8.80
C SER A 3 2.23 -12.25 9.24
N VAL A 4 2.51 -11.38 8.28
CA VAL A 4 2.89 -9.98 8.51
C VAL A 4 1.80 -9.04 8.02
N SER A 5 1.89 -7.80 8.47
CA SER A 5 0.98 -6.72 8.13
C SER A 5 1.75 -5.56 7.53
N VAL A 6 1.07 -4.85 6.63
CA VAL A 6 1.59 -3.63 6.03
C VAL A 6 0.58 -2.52 6.24
N SER A 7 1.04 -1.39 6.77
CA SER A 7 0.22 -0.21 6.93
C SER A 7 0.97 1.03 6.50
N GLY A 8 0.22 2.06 6.14
CA GLY A 8 0.79 3.30 5.67
C GLY A 8 -0.27 4.29 5.26
N ARG A 9 0.17 5.34 4.59
CA ARG A 9 -0.65 6.49 4.27
C ARG A 9 -0.43 6.99 2.85
N ILE A 10 -1.53 7.31 2.19
CA ILE A 10 -1.52 7.95 0.87
C ILE A 10 -1.69 9.46 1.06
N LEU A 11 -0.71 10.21 0.57
CA LEU A 11 -0.60 11.66 0.69
C LEU A 11 -0.63 12.32 -0.69
N SER A 12 -1.22 13.51 -0.77
CA SER A 12 -1.07 14.37 -1.94
C SER A 12 0.26 15.13 -1.86
N SER A 13 0.65 15.79 -2.96
CA SER A 13 1.80 16.71 -3.00
C SER A 13 1.74 17.89 -2.01
N ARG A 14 0.59 18.10 -1.35
CA ARG A 14 0.38 19.10 -0.29
C ARG A 14 0.30 18.47 1.11
N SER A 15 0.83 17.26 1.28
CA SER A 15 0.83 16.50 2.54
C SER A 15 -0.57 16.25 3.13
N ARG A 16 -1.61 16.25 2.29
CA ARG A 16 -2.98 15.92 2.71
C ARG A 16 -3.27 14.46 2.44
N GLY A 17 -3.93 13.80 3.38
CA GLY A 17 -4.43 12.44 3.19
C GLY A 17 -5.34 12.34 1.97
N VAL A 18 -5.08 11.39 1.08
CA VAL A 18 -5.92 11.11 -0.08
C VAL A 18 -6.93 10.05 0.32
N SER A 19 -8.19 10.44 0.41
CA SER A 19 -9.27 9.51 0.75
C SER A 19 -9.75 8.73 -0.47
N ASN A 20 -10.31 7.54 -0.22
CA ASN A 20 -10.85 6.66 -1.25
C ASN A 20 -9.86 6.34 -2.39
N ALA A 21 -8.55 6.46 -2.12
CA ALA A 21 -7.52 5.85 -2.94
C ALA A 21 -7.60 4.33 -2.77
N VAL A 22 -7.31 3.63 -3.85
CA VAL A 22 -7.26 2.17 -3.91
C VAL A 22 -5.80 1.77 -3.97
N VAL A 23 -5.35 1.00 -2.98
CA VAL A 23 -4.01 0.42 -2.96
C VAL A 23 -4.16 -1.03 -3.39
N HIS A 24 -3.44 -1.43 -4.44
CA HIS A 24 -3.31 -2.81 -4.86
C HIS A 24 -1.95 -3.35 -4.40
N LEU A 25 -1.98 -4.52 -3.82
CA LEU A 25 -0.82 -5.32 -3.47
C LEU A 25 -0.83 -6.56 -4.36
N THR A 26 0.22 -6.76 -5.15
CA THR A 26 0.37 -7.92 -6.03
C THR A 26 1.50 -8.80 -5.52
N ASN A 27 1.24 -10.09 -5.30
CA ASN A 27 2.27 -11.05 -4.89
C ASN A 27 3.02 -11.65 -6.10
N GLN A 28 4.01 -12.51 -5.83
CA GLN A 28 4.80 -13.16 -6.88
C GLN A 28 4.00 -14.12 -7.76
N ASN A 29 2.87 -14.63 -7.26
CA ASN A 29 1.95 -15.50 -8.00
C ASN A 29 0.96 -14.71 -8.87
N GLY A 30 1.01 -13.37 -8.82
CA GLY A 30 0.10 -12.48 -9.54
C GLY A 30 -1.26 -12.28 -8.87
N GLU A 31 -1.46 -12.79 -7.65
CA GLU A 31 -2.66 -12.54 -6.87
C GLU A 31 -2.66 -11.10 -6.36
N ILE A 32 -3.83 -10.45 -6.46
CA ILE A 32 -4.01 -9.05 -6.10
C ILE A 32 -4.90 -8.95 -4.87
N GLN A 33 -4.39 -8.30 -3.82
CA GLN A 33 -5.18 -7.82 -2.71
C GLN A 33 -5.43 -6.32 -2.85
N THR A 34 -6.58 -5.86 -2.38
CA THR A 34 -7.00 -4.46 -2.49
C THR A 34 -7.37 -3.89 -1.13
N ALA A 35 -6.80 -2.74 -0.80
CA ALA A 35 -7.18 -1.93 0.36
C ALA A 35 -7.67 -0.55 -0.10
N ARG A 36 -8.70 -0.02 0.56
CA ARG A 36 -9.15 1.37 0.35
C ARG A 36 -8.72 2.24 1.51
N THR A 37 -8.20 3.42 1.19
CA THR A 37 -7.80 4.39 2.21
C THR A 37 -9.00 5.06 2.88
N ASN A 38 -8.89 5.34 4.17
CA ASN A 38 -9.87 6.13 4.92
C ASN A 38 -9.81 7.64 4.60
N ARG A 39 -10.61 8.47 5.30
CA ARG A 39 -10.65 9.93 5.09
C ARG A 39 -9.30 10.63 5.28
N PHE A 40 -8.42 10.07 6.10
CA PHE A 40 -7.11 10.61 6.39
C PHE A 40 -5.99 10.00 5.55
N GLY A 41 -6.31 9.09 4.62
CA GLY A 41 -5.37 8.45 3.71
C GLY A 41 -4.75 7.15 4.22
N TYR A 42 -5.12 6.65 5.40
CA TYR A 42 -4.54 5.41 5.93
C TYR A 42 -5.13 4.17 5.28
N TYR A 43 -4.27 3.17 5.04
CA TYR A 43 -4.64 1.84 4.58
C TYR A 43 -3.89 0.76 5.38
N THR A 44 -4.36 -0.48 5.29
CA THR A 44 -3.73 -1.63 5.95
C THR A 44 -4.00 -2.90 5.15
N PHE A 45 -2.98 -3.73 5.04
CA PHE A 45 -3.04 -5.13 4.63
C PHE A 45 -2.63 -6.00 5.80
N LYS A 46 -3.28 -7.15 5.94
CA LYS A 46 -3.02 -8.14 6.98
C LYS A 46 -2.85 -9.50 6.33
N GLU A 47 -2.35 -10.47 7.09
CA GLU A 47 -2.27 -11.87 6.65
C GLU A 47 -1.38 -12.05 5.40
N LEU A 48 -0.33 -11.22 5.25
CA LEU A 48 0.65 -11.33 4.18
C LEU A 48 1.73 -12.35 4.54
N ALA A 49 2.28 -13.05 3.55
CA ALA A 49 3.32 -14.04 3.81
C ALA A 49 4.68 -13.34 3.99
N ALA A 50 5.33 -13.58 5.13
CA ALA A 50 6.72 -13.16 5.33
C ALA A 50 7.66 -13.91 4.36
N GLY A 51 8.69 -13.21 3.88
CA GLY A 51 9.69 -13.70 2.93
C GLY A 51 9.32 -13.50 1.46
N GLU A 52 8.15 -12.95 1.14
CA GLU A 52 7.71 -12.69 -0.23
C GLU A 52 7.94 -11.24 -0.66
N THR A 53 8.04 -11.04 -1.98
CA THR A 53 8.10 -9.70 -2.58
C THR A 53 6.74 -9.30 -3.12
N TYR A 54 6.31 -8.10 -2.75
CA TYR A 54 5.04 -7.53 -3.12
C TYR A 54 5.22 -6.23 -3.92
N ILE A 55 4.32 -6.02 -4.88
CA ILE A 55 4.26 -4.82 -5.68
C ILE A 55 3.05 -4.00 -5.21
N PHE A 56 3.29 -2.77 -4.78
CA PHE A 56 2.28 -1.84 -4.29
C PHE A 56 1.99 -0.78 -5.34
N SER A 57 0.75 -0.69 -5.79
CA SER A 57 0.28 0.30 -6.75
C SER A 57 -0.91 1.08 -6.19
N VAL A 58 -0.90 2.40 -6.36
CA VAL A 58 -1.93 3.28 -5.80
C VAL A 58 -2.71 3.95 -6.91
N PHE A 59 -4.03 3.85 -6.83
CA PHE A 59 -4.97 4.42 -7.79
C PHE A 59 -5.88 5.41 -7.07
N ALA A 60 -5.83 6.68 -7.48
CA ALA A 60 -6.77 7.70 -7.03
C ALA A 60 -7.14 8.62 -8.19
N LYS A 61 -8.36 9.16 -8.17
CA LYS A 61 -8.78 10.13 -9.20
C LYS A 61 -7.87 11.37 -9.13
N ARG A 62 -7.33 11.77 -10.28
CA ARG A 62 -6.51 12.99 -10.46
C ARG A 62 -5.12 12.98 -9.80
N TYR A 63 -4.65 11.84 -9.30
CA TYR A 63 -3.31 11.72 -8.73
C TYR A 63 -2.58 10.53 -9.35
N GLN A 64 -1.27 10.68 -9.53
CA GLN A 64 -0.36 9.61 -9.92
C GLN A 64 0.61 9.32 -8.78
N PHE A 65 0.96 8.06 -8.61
CA PHE A 65 1.86 7.60 -7.56
C PHE A 65 2.86 6.62 -8.18
N ASN A 66 4.07 6.61 -7.63
CA ASN A 66 5.04 5.58 -7.98
C ASN A 66 4.63 4.24 -7.41
N THR A 67 4.76 3.19 -8.21
CA THR A 67 4.73 1.82 -7.72
C THR A 67 5.96 1.57 -6.85
N GLN A 68 5.79 0.84 -5.75
CA GLN A 68 6.88 0.41 -4.88
C GLN A 68 6.93 -1.11 -4.83
N VAL A 69 8.14 -1.68 -4.82
CA VAL A 69 8.37 -3.12 -4.75
C VAL A 69 9.14 -3.40 -3.47
N ILE A 70 8.57 -4.23 -2.59
CA ILE A 70 9.08 -4.44 -1.24
C ILE A 70 9.05 -5.92 -0.91
N THR A 71 10.17 -6.43 -0.39
CA THR A 71 10.24 -7.74 0.23
C THR A 71 9.84 -7.62 1.70
N LEU A 72 8.75 -8.28 2.09
CA LEU A 72 8.23 -8.22 3.45
C LEU A 72 8.84 -9.34 4.29
N THR A 73 9.70 -8.99 5.25
CA THR A 73 10.26 -9.95 6.21
C THR A 73 9.60 -9.87 7.58
N GLU A 74 9.04 -8.71 7.91
CA GLU A 74 8.38 -8.39 9.18
C GLU A 74 7.20 -7.43 8.94
N ASP A 75 6.51 -7.03 10.02
CA ASP A 75 5.48 -6.01 9.95
C ASP A 75 6.08 -4.67 9.48
N LEU A 76 5.48 -4.09 8.44
CA LEU A 76 5.90 -2.81 7.89
C LEU A 76 4.84 -1.74 8.19
N ALA A 77 5.16 -0.84 9.10
CA ALA A 77 4.42 0.40 9.30
C ALA A 77 5.00 1.52 8.42
N GLU A 78 4.20 2.55 8.17
CA GLU A 78 4.63 3.79 7.50
C GLU A 78 5.06 3.61 6.02
N LEU A 79 4.47 2.63 5.34
CA LEU A 79 4.60 2.52 3.88
C LEU A 79 3.80 3.64 3.19
N ASP A 80 4.40 4.81 3.09
CA ASP A 80 3.71 6.00 2.59
C ASP A 80 3.93 6.23 1.09
N PHE A 81 2.88 6.71 0.42
CA PHE A 81 2.92 7.12 -0.97
C PHE A 81 2.55 8.59 -1.09
N THR A 82 3.34 9.36 -1.82
CA THR A 82 3.05 10.77 -2.10
C THR A 82 2.75 10.94 -3.59
N ALA A 83 1.69 11.68 -3.90
CA ALA A 83 1.34 11.98 -5.28
C ALA A 83 2.40 12.84 -5.97
N GLN A 84 2.65 12.54 -7.24
CA GLN A 84 3.52 13.31 -8.14
C GLN A 84 2.80 14.50 -8.78
#